data_AF-A0A6A7ASZ3-F1
#
_entry.id   AF-A0A6A7ASZ3-F1
#
_cell.length_a   1.000
_cell.length_b   1.000
_cell.length_c   1.000
_cell.angle_alpha   90.00
_cell.angle_beta   90.00
_cell.angle_gamma   90.00
#
_symmetry.space_group_name_H-M   'P 1'
#
loop_
_entity.id
_entity.type
_entity.pdbx_description
1 polymer ?
#
loop_
_entity_poly.entity_id
_entity_poly.type
_entity_poly.pdbx_seq_one_letter_code
_entity_poly.pdbx_strand_id
1 'polypeptide(L)'
;MASNLLQCFFEEHPRYPLSDESRRKNDKIPVTPSSKHTELQDPPRLFIRYSVSNYVSRATTWLNSQRALPDARFQISTIVTPEPAPAELANEADVVRVSNDFLVNPVLRAINIKYNTNITVATEVMEDVFRLDLTFNINQDTGNKQTIVVIEFKRLGVIKPAQFHKHEYAQEDKAKETRRLRRLHLNTGLDWGTNAYWMTLHATAYSRATGCEYVALCNYDTLILLRFNDGLASVRLTEVSRGQMRLGLLGFLIAACDFAGIS
;
A
#
# COMPACT_ATOMS: atom_id res chain seq x y z
N MET A 1 17.76 0.44 21.29
CA MET A 1 18.84 -0.37 20.70
C MET A 1 18.68 -0.32 19.20
N ALA A 2 19.76 -0.22 18.42
CA ALA A 2 19.65 -0.25 16.97
C ALA A 2 19.24 -1.66 16.52
N SER A 3 18.06 -1.82 15.93
CA SER A 3 17.63 -3.06 15.30
C SER A 3 18.37 -3.24 13.97
N ASN A 4 18.85 -4.45 13.66
CA ASN A 4 19.29 -4.76 12.30
C ASN A 4 18.08 -4.86 11.34
N LEU A 5 18.33 -4.88 10.03
CA LEU A 5 17.27 -4.91 9.02
C LEU A 5 16.31 -6.08 9.21
N LEU A 6 16.83 -7.25 9.59
CA LEU A 6 16.02 -8.45 9.71
C LEU A 6 15.09 -8.37 10.93
N GLN A 7 15.59 -7.85 12.05
CA GLN A 7 14.84 -7.69 13.29
C GLN A 7 13.69 -6.70 13.12
N CYS A 8 13.89 -5.59 12.39
CA CYS A 8 12.84 -4.58 12.27
C CYS A 8 11.55 -5.09 11.60
N PHE A 9 11.59 -6.16 10.80
CA PHE A 9 10.38 -6.76 10.22
C PHE A 9 9.46 -7.42 11.25
N PHE A 10 10.00 -7.80 12.40
CA PHE A 10 9.26 -8.48 13.47
C PHE A 10 8.94 -7.55 14.63
N GLU A 11 9.38 -6.30 14.55
CA GLU A 11 9.05 -5.23 15.47
C GLU A 11 7.94 -4.37 14.87
N GLU A 12 7.05 -3.88 15.73
CA GLU A 12 6.13 -2.84 15.34
C GLU A 12 6.91 -1.53 15.10
N HIS A 13 6.52 -0.73 14.11
CA HIS A 13 7.12 0.60 13.93
C HIS A 13 6.69 1.55 15.07
N PRO A 14 7.34 2.71 15.28
CA PRO A 14 6.94 3.67 16.31
C PRO A 14 5.47 4.09 16.23
N ARG A 15 4.89 4.58 17.33
CA ARG A 15 3.51 5.07 17.37
C ARG A 15 3.52 6.58 17.43
N TYR A 16 2.71 7.22 16.58
CA TYR A 16 2.47 8.66 16.65
C TYR A 16 0.99 8.90 16.93
N PRO A 17 0.62 9.30 18.16
CA PRO A 17 -0.78 9.53 18.48
C PRO A 17 -1.31 10.74 17.71
N LEU A 18 -2.58 10.67 17.29
CA LEU A 18 -3.35 11.86 16.96
C LEU A 18 -3.86 12.51 18.23
N SER A 19 -3.69 13.83 18.34
CA SER A 19 -4.47 14.64 19.28
C SER A 19 -5.97 14.48 19.02
N ASP A 20 -6.79 14.59 20.07
CA ASP A 20 -8.24 14.48 19.93
C ASP A 20 -8.83 15.56 19.03
N GLU A 21 -8.21 16.75 18.99
CA GLU A 21 -8.56 17.80 18.04
C GLU A 21 -8.31 17.35 16.60
N SER A 22 -7.15 16.76 16.31
CA SER A 22 -6.81 16.22 15.00
C SER A 22 -7.73 15.07 14.59
N ARG A 23 -8.11 14.18 15.52
CA ARG A 23 -9.12 13.14 15.28
C ARG A 23 -10.46 13.74 14.84
N ARG A 24 -10.97 14.72 15.60
CA ARG A 24 -12.25 15.39 15.29
C ARG A 24 -12.20 16.13 13.96
N LYS A 25 -11.06 16.73 13.60
CA LYS A 25 -10.86 17.36 12.29
C LYS A 25 -10.87 16.30 11.20
N ASN A 26 -10.10 15.22 11.34
CA ASN A 26 -9.97 14.19 10.31
C ASN A 26 -11.27 13.42 10.07
N ASP A 27 -12.12 13.24 11.09
CA ASP A 27 -13.46 12.66 10.92
C ASP A 27 -14.38 13.49 10.02
N LYS A 28 -14.11 14.80 9.91
CA LYS A 28 -14.91 15.75 9.13
C LYS A 28 -14.31 16.11 7.78
N ILE A 29 -13.07 15.70 7.49
CA ILE A 29 -12.40 16.00 6.22
C ILE A 29 -12.70 14.85 5.25
N PRO A 30 -13.63 15.02 4.29
CA PRO A 30 -13.83 14.03 3.25
C PRO A 30 -12.59 13.98 2.36
N VAL A 31 -12.22 12.78 1.91
CA VAL A 31 -11.29 12.65 0.79
C VAL A 31 -11.97 13.23 -0.45
N THR A 32 -11.29 14.15 -1.13
CA THR A 32 -11.75 14.70 -2.40
C THR A 32 -10.87 14.18 -3.54
N PRO A 33 -11.41 14.12 -4.77
CA PRO A 33 -10.63 13.86 -5.97
C PRO A 33 -9.39 14.75 -6.05
N SER A 34 -8.25 14.16 -6.41
CA SER A 34 -7.01 14.92 -6.66
C SER A 34 -7.10 15.78 -7.93
N SER A 35 -7.99 15.43 -8.86
CA SER A 35 -8.22 16.16 -10.11
C SER A 35 -9.59 15.83 -10.72
N LYS A 36 -10.04 16.63 -11.69
CA LYS A 36 -11.20 16.29 -12.54
C LYS A 36 -10.99 14.98 -13.30
N HIS A 37 -9.75 14.62 -13.62
CA HIS A 37 -9.47 13.37 -14.32
C HIS A 37 -9.70 12.17 -13.40
N THR A 38 -9.45 12.34 -12.10
CA THR A 38 -9.74 11.33 -11.08
C THR A 38 -11.25 11.13 -10.92
N GLU A 39 -12.04 12.20 -10.96
CA GLU A 39 -13.52 12.14 -10.89
C GLU A 39 -14.15 11.33 -12.03
N LEU A 40 -13.51 11.34 -13.20
CA LEU A 40 -13.96 10.62 -14.38
C LEU A 40 -13.58 9.14 -14.39
N GLN A 41 -12.81 8.67 -13.40
CA GLN A 41 -12.50 7.25 -13.27
C GLN A 41 -13.69 6.52 -12.67
N ASP A 42 -13.74 5.20 -12.85
CA ASP A 42 -14.66 4.32 -12.14
C ASP A 42 -13.88 3.54 -11.08
N PRO A 43 -14.40 3.41 -9.84
CA PRO A 43 -13.80 2.50 -8.88
C PRO A 43 -14.04 1.03 -9.32
N PRO A 44 -13.28 0.06 -8.78
CA PRO A 44 -13.53 -1.35 -9.05
C PRO A 44 -14.95 -1.71 -8.68
N ARG A 45 -15.55 -2.59 -9.48
CA ARG A 45 -16.92 -3.01 -9.23
C ARG A 45 -17.00 -3.91 -7.99
N LEU A 46 -16.00 -4.77 -7.80
CA LEU A 46 -15.97 -5.79 -6.76
C LEU A 46 -14.72 -5.69 -5.88
N PHE A 47 -14.90 -5.90 -4.59
CA PHE A 47 -13.84 -5.99 -3.59
C PHE A 47 -13.84 -7.40 -3.03
N ILE A 48 -12.78 -8.14 -3.32
CA ILE A 48 -12.64 -9.52 -2.90
C ILE A 48 -11.70 -9.55 -1.71
N ARG A 49 -12.18 -10.07 -0.58
CA ARG A 49 -11.35 -10.23 0.61
C ARG A 49 -10.18 -11.16 0.30
N TYR A 50 -8.98 -10.72 0.65
CA TYR A 50 -7.77 -11.50 0.52
C TYR A 50 -7.00 -11.49 1.84
N SER A 51 -6.68 -12.68 2.36
CA SER A 51 -6.07 -12.82 3.68
C SER A 51 -4.67 -12.20 3.73
N VAL A 52 -4.40 -11.45 4.80
CA VAL A 52 -3.07 -10.91 5.13
C VAL A 52 -2.00 -11.99 5.24
N SER A 53 -2.40 -13.20 5.65
CA SER A 53 -1.50 -14.35 5.74
C SER A 53 -0.85 -14.70 4.39
N ASN A 54 -1.49 -14.40 3.26
CA ASN A 54 -0.93 -14.68 1.93
C ASN A 54 0.33 -13.84 1.62
N TYR A 55 0.38 -12.59 2.11
CA TYR A 55 1.54 -11.73 1.96
C TYR A 55 2.54 -11.93 3.09
N VAL A 56 2.07 -11.99 4.34
CA VAL A 56 2.94 -12.15 5.52
C VAL A 56 3.72 -13.47 5.47
N SER A 57 3.08 -14.58 5.07
CA SER A 57 3.78 -15.87 4.95
C SER A 57 4.87 -15.83 3.88
N ARG A 58 4.61 -15.19 2.73
CA ARG A 58 5.60 -15.03 1.64
C ARG A 58 6.84 -14.26 2.13
N ALA A 59 6.65 -13.14 2.81
CA ALA A 59 7.74 -12.36 3.39
C ALA A 59 8.48 -13.16 4.48
N THR A 60 7.73 -13.78 5.40
CA THR A 60 8.29 -14.50 6.56
C THR A 60 9.12 -15.71 6.13
N THR A 61 8.63 -16.51 5.17
CA THR A 61 9.35 -17.67 4.64
C THR A 61 10.71 -17.25 4.08
N TRP A 62 10.76 -16.18 3.30
CA TRP A 62 12.02 -15.67 2.76
C TRP A 62 12.92 -15.08 3.84
N LEU A 63 12.42 -14.22 4.72
CA LEU A 63 13.23 -13.64 5.81
C LEU A 63 13.80 -14.71 6.75
N ASN A 64 13.08 -15.81 6.99
CA ASN A 64 13.59 -16.93 7.77
C ASN A 64 14.73 -17.67 7.07
N SER A 65 14.74 -17.76 5.74
CA SER A 65 15.90 -18.34 5.03
C SER A 65 17.15 -17.47 5.20
N GLN A 66 16.97 -16.15 5.32
CA GLN A 66 18.04 -15.20 5.61
C GLN A 66 18.52 -15.27 7.07
N ARG A 67 17.75 -15.86 8.00
CA ARG A 67 18.26 -16.14 9.36
C ARG A 67 19.25 -17.30 9.38
N ALA A 68 19.00 -18.31 8.54
CA ALA A 68 19.85 -19.49 8.44
C ALA A 68 21.16 -19.18 7.69
N LEU A 69 21.08 -18.37 6.63
CA LEU A 69 22.23 -17.94 5.81
C LEU A 69 22.13 -16.42 5.57
N PRO A 70 22.58 -15.60 6.52
CA PRO A 70 22.41 -14.15 6.44
C PRO A 70 23.29 -13.55 5.36
N ASP A 71 22.65 -12.93 4.37
CA ASP A 71 23.32 -11.94 3.52
C ASP A 71 23.86 -10.81 4.42
N ALA A 72 25.13 -10.45 4.23
CA ALA A 72 25.81 -9.44 5.03
C ALA A 72 25.08 -8.08 5.01
N ARG A 73 24.31 -7.79 3.95
CA ARG A 73 23.51 -6.57 3.82
C ARG A 73 22.39 -6.46 4.87
N PHE A 74 21.93 -7.56 5.46
CA PHE A 74 20.96 -7.54 6.57
C PHE A 74 21.57 -7.14 7.91
N GLN A 75 22.90 -7.26 8.07
CA GLN A 75 23.60 -6.91 9.30
C GLN A 75 23.84 -5.39 9.41
N ILE A 76 23.69 -4.66 8.30
CA ILE A 76 23.81 -3.21 8.28
C ILE A 76 22.60 -2.61 9.01
N SER A 77 22.86 -1.73 9.99
CA SER A 77 21.80 -1.01 10.69
C SER A 77 21.00 -0.15 9.71
N THR A 78 19.67 -0.21 9.81
CA THR A 78 18.78 0.40 8.82
C THR A 78 18.10 1.66 9.28
N ILE A 79 18.05 1.89 10.58
CA ILE A 79 17.45 3.07 11.20
C ILE A 79 18.59 3.95 11.68
N VAL A 80 18.94 4.94 10.87
CA VAL A 80 20.08 5.85 11.11
C VAL A 80 19.69 6.96 12.09
N THR A 81 18.41 7.25 12.23
CA THR A 81 17.92 8.37 13.04
C THR A 81 17.37 7.88 14.39
N PRO A 82 17.79 8.48 15.51
CA PRO A 82 17.10 8.27 16.79
C PRO A 82 15.63 8.61 16.62
N GLU A 83 14.75 7.89 17.31
CA GLU A 83 13.30 8.13 17.31
C GLU A 83 13.06 9.65 17.40
N PRO A 84 12.49 10.29 16.36
CA PRO A 84 12.09 11.67 16.53
C PRO A 84 11.10 11.67 17.68
N ALA A 85 11.35 12.51 18.70
CA ALA A 85 10.42 12.73 19.81
C ALA A 85 9.00 12.79 19.23
N PRO A 86 8.00 12.11 19.83
CA PRO A 86 6.71 11.88 19.21
C PRO A 86 6.06 13.21 18.85
N ALA A 87 6.33 13.67 17.63
CA ALA A 87 5.71 14.82 17.03
C ALA A 87 4.39 14.31 16.48
N GLU A 88 3.31 15.05 16.74
CA GLU A 88 2.02 14.75 16.15
C GLU A 88 2.19 14.71 14.61
N LEU A 89 1.65 13.67 13.97
CA LEU A 89 1.55 13.64 12.51
C LEU A 89 0.42 14.59 12.09
N ALA A 90 0.75 15.87 12.02
CA ALA A 90 -0.23 16.93 11.84
C ALA A 90 -0.77 16.97 10.40
N ASN A 91 0.03 16.56 9.43
CA ASN A 91 -0.32 16.61 8.02
C ASN A 91 0.14 15.34 7.26
N GLU A 92 -0.15 15.31 5.96
CA GLU A 92 0.20 14.18 5.10
C GLU A 92 1.70 14.06 4.85
N ALA A 93 2.43 15.19 4.76
CA ALA A 93 3.88 15.17 4.59
C ALA A 93 4.59 14.54 5.80
N ASP A 94 4.06 14.74 7.02
CA ASP A 94 4.55 14.05 8.21
C ASP A 94 4.38 12.54 8.09
N VAL A 95 3.21 12.07 7.65
CA VAL A 95 2.91 10.66 7.39
C VAL A 95 3.87 10.08 6.36
N VAL A 96 4.08 10.78 5.23
CA VAL A 96 5.01 10.36 4.17
C VAL A 96 6.42 10.21 4.73
N ARG A 97 6.91 11.21 5.47
CA ARG A 97 8.25 11.20 6.08
C ARG A 97 8.44 10.01 7.02
N VAL A 98 7.54 9.82 8.00
CA VAL A 98 7.69 8.71 8.95
C VAL A 98 7.48 7.34 8.31
N SER A 99 6.61 7.25 7.30
CA SER A 99 6.43 6.02 6.53
C SER A 99 7.69 5.69 5.74
N ASN A 100 8.35 6.69 5.16
CA ASN A 100 9.61 6.49 4.45
C ASN A 100 10.69 5.89 5.38
N ASP A 101 10.87 6.46 6.56
CA ASP A 101 11.89 6.03 7.52
C ASP A 101 11.62 4.63 8.07
N PHE A 102 10.39 4.38 8.53
CA PHE A 102 10.08 3.19 9.33
C PHE A 102 9.39 2.06 8.57
N LEU A 103 8.84 2.30 7.38
CA LEU A 103 8.12 1.30 6.59
C LEU A 103 8.77 1.07 5.21
N VAL A 104 8.88 2.12 4.40
CA VAL A 104 9.33 2.01 2.99
C VAL A 104 10.81 1.64 2.93
N ASN A 105 11.70 2.36 3.61
CA ASN A 105 13.14 2.14 3.52
C ASN A 105 13.58 0.73 3.95
N PRO A 106 13.10 0.17 5.08
CA PRO A 106 13.39 -1.22 5.44
C PRO A 106 12.92 -2.21 4.36
N VAL A 107 11.71 -2.00 3.84
CA VAL A 107 11.14 -2.88 2.80
C VAL A 107 11.91 -2.77 1.49
N LEU A 108 12.28 -1.56 1.07
CA LEU A 108 13.10 -1.30 -0.12
C LEU A 108 14.47 -1.99 -0.03
N ARG A 109 15.14 -1.90 1.12
CA ARG A 109 16.43 -2.57 1.31
C ARG A 109 16.26 -4.08 1.22
N ALA A 110 15.25 -4.63 1.87
CA ALA A 110 14.99 -6.06 1.85
C ALA A 110 14.66 -6.58 0.44
N ILE A 111 13.77 -5.91 -0.30
CA ILE A 111 13.39 -6.36 -1.64
C ILE A 111 14.58 -6.32 -2.63
N ASN A 112 15.46 -5.33 -2.51
CA ASN A 112 16.70 -5.25 -3.29
C ASN A 112 17.69 -6.38 -2.93
N ILE A 113 17.76 -6.79 -1.66
CA ILE A 113 18.56 -7.96 -1.27
C ILE A 113 17.97 -9.23 -1.90
N LYS A 114 16.63 -9.41 -1.85
CA LYS A 114 15.95 -10.62 -2.34
C LYS A 114 16.22 -10.90 -3.81
N TYR A 115 16.02 -9.90 -4.67
CA TYR A 115 16.08 -10.05 -6.12
C TYR A 115 17.44 -9.64 -6.70
N ASN A 116 18.36 -9.16 -5.84
CA ASN A 116 19.65 -8.63 -6.25
C ASN A 116 19.57 -7.65 -7.46
N THR A 117 18.50 -6.86 -7.48
CA THR A 117 18.18 -5.91 -8.55
C THR A 117 18.21 -4.49 -7.99
N ASN A 118 18.10 -3.48 -8.86
CA ASN A 118 18.04 -2.08 -8.47
C ASN A 118 16.58 -1.57 -8.51
N ILE A 119 15.74 -2.10 -7.62
CA ILE A 119 14.43 -1.51 -7.35
C ILE A 119 14.66 -0.16 -6.68
N THR A 120 14.10 0.88 -7.28
CA THR A 120 14.20 2.26 -6.80
C THR A 120 12.85 2.76 -6.31
N VAL A 121 12.88 3.72 -5.40
CA VAL A 121 11.69 4.46 -4.99
C VAL A 121 11.77 5.87 -5.56
N ALA A 122 10.64 6.38 -6.06
CA ALA A 122 10.48 7.77 -6.46
C ALA A 122 9.25 8.36 -5.76
N THR A 123 9.33 9.62 -5.36
CA THR A 123 8.26 10.35 -4.67
C THR A 123 7.74 11.47 -5.56
N GLU A 124 6.46 11.82 -5.40
CA GLU A 124 5.81 12.89 -6.17
C GLU A 124 5.96 12.72 -7.69
N VAL A 125 5.84 11.48 -8.17
CA VAL A 125 6.03 11.15 -9.58
C VAL A 125 4.83 11.65 -10.39
N MET A 126 5.11 12.42 -11.44
CA MET A 126 4.09 12.81 -12.41
C MET A 126 3.96 11.71 -13.47
N GLU A 127 2.79 11.08 -13.53
CA GLU A 127 2.42 10.11 -14.56
C GLU A 127 1.14 10.59 -15.25
N ASP A 128 1.27 10.93 -16.53
CA ASP A 128 0.23 11.65 -17.29
C ASP A 128 -0.20 12.94 -16.57
N VAL A 129 -1.43 12.98 -16.06
CA VAL A 129 -2.01 14.11 -15.31
C VAL A 129 -2.04 13.89 -13.80
N PHE A 130 -1.55 12.74 -13.32
CA PHE A 130 -1.62 12.36 -11.91
C PHE A 130 -0.26 12.54 -11.22
N ARG A 131 -0.30 13.05 -9.99
CA ARG A 131 0.85 13.04 -9.09
C ARG A 131 0.72 11.87 -8.13
N LEU A 132 1.62 10.91 -8.23
CA LEU A 132 1.71 9.73 -7.37
C LEU A 132 2.58 10.05 -6.17
N ASP A 133 2.13 9.74 -4.96
CA ASP A 133 2.90 10.07 -3.76
C ASP A 133 4.23 9.29 -3.70
N LEU A 134 4.19 7.98 -3.96
CA LEU A 134 5.37 7.13 -3.97
C LEU A 134 5.21 5.93 -4.92
N THR A 135 6.24 5.64 -5.71
CA THR A 135 6.30 4.45 -6.57
C THR A 135 7.54 3.61 -6.30
N PHE A 136 7.38 2.29 -6.36
CA PHE A 136 8.49 1.33 -6.51
C PHE A 136 8.66 1.01 -7.98
N ASN A 137 9.89 1.11 -8.46
CA ASN A 137 10.22 1.03 -9.88
C ASN A 137 11.36 0.05 -10.12
N ILE A 138 11.30 -0.65 -11.25
CA ILE A 138 12.42 -1.45 -11.77
C ILE A 138 12.98 -0.72 -12.99
N ASN A 139 14.31 -0.68 -13.12
CA ASN A 139 14.93 -0.24 -14.35
C ASN A 139 14.84 -1.37 -15.39
N GLN A 140 14.26 -1.07 -16.56
CA GLN A 140 14.30 -1.95 -17.72
C GLN A 140 15.59 -1.73 -18.52
N ASP A 141 15.99 -2.71 -19.33
CA ASP A 141 17.21 -2.66 -20.16
C ASP A 141 17.23 -1.45 -21.12
N THR A 142 16.05 -0.92 -21.44
CA THR A 142 15.85 0.24 -22.32
C THR A 142 16.06 1.59 -21.63
N GLY A 143 16.39 1.59 -20.33
CA GLY A 143 16.48 2.80 -19.51
C GLY A 143 15.13 3.32 -19.02
N ASN A 144 14.03 2.70 -19.44
CA ASN A 144 12.69 3.02 -18.95
C ASN A 144 12.48 2.44 -17.55
N LYS A 145 11.70 3.15 -16.72
CA LYS A 145 11.30 2.68 -15.40
C LYS A 145 9.91 2.05 -15.50
N GLN A 146 9.77 0.84 -14.97
CA GLN A 146 8.47 0.20 -14.81
C GLN A 146 8.01 0.33 -13.36
N THR A 147 6.86 0.97 -13.15
CA THR A 147 6.21 1.01 -11.83
C THR A 147 5.64 -0.36 -11.49
N ILE A 148 6.03 -0.92 -10.34
CA ILE A 148 5.53 -2.22 -9.85
C ILE A 148 4.65 -2.14 -8.63
N VAL A 149 4.77 -1.08 -7.82
CA VAL A 149 3.84 -0.79 -6.72
C VAL A 149 3.70 0.73 -6.61
N VAL A 150 2.48 1.20 -6.40
CA VAL A 150 2.17 2.59 -6.02
C VAL A 150 1.75 2.61 -4.54
N ILE A 151 2.23 3.56 -3.76
CA ILE A 151 1.72 3.87 -2.43
C ILE A 151 1.10 5.27 -2.47
N GLU A 152 -0.20 5.35 -2.16
CA GLU A 152 -0.91 6.59 -1.89
C GLU A 152 -0.94 6.81 -0.38
N PHE A 153 -0.41 7.95 0.06
CA PHE A 153 -0.43 8.33 1.46
C PHE A 153 -1.68 9.15 1.79
N LYS A 154 -2.13 9.01 3.04
CA LYS A 154 -3.25 9.79 3.59
C LYS A 154 -2.92 10.22 5.01
N ARG A 155 -3.54 11.30 5.45
CA ARG A 155 -3.47 11.72 6.86
C ARG A 155 -3.98 10.60 7.78
N LEU A 156 -3.39 10.53 8.96
CA LEU A 156 -3.76 9.54 9.97
C LEU A 156 -5.26 9.66 10.32
N GLY A 157 -5.96 8.53 10.43
CA GLY A 157 -7.41 8.48 10.68
C GLY A 157 -8.33 8.68 9.47
N VAL A 158 -7.81 9.07 8.30
CA VAL A 158 -8.62 9.21 7.07
C VAL A 158 -9.05 7.86 6.50
N ILE A 159 -8.14 6.88 6.54
CA ILE A 159 -8.43 5.49 6.15
C ILE A 159 -9.22 4.83 7.28
N LYS A 160 -10.45 4.39 6.96
CA LYS A 160 -11.34 3.69 7.90
C LYS A 160 -11.60 2.26 7.38
N PRO A 161 -10.90 1.22 7.89
CA PRO A 161 -11.04 -0.16 7.41
C PRO A 161 -12.49 -0.66 7.32
N ALA A 162 -13.33 -0.28 8.28
CA ALA A 162 -14.75 -0.63 8.30
C ALA A 162 -15.52 -0.19 7.03
N GLN A 163 -15.11 0.90 6.37
CA GLN A 163 -15.73 1.34 5.11
C GLN A 163 -15.41 0.41 3.93
N PHE A 164 -14.29 -0.30 3.99
CA PHE A 164 -13.93 -1.32 3.01
C PHE A 164 -14.61 -2.65 3.32
N HIS A 165 -14.56 -3.11 4.58
CA HIS A 165 -15.09 -4.43 4.96
C HIS A 165 -16.59 -4.61 4.73
N LYS A 166 -17.37 -3.53 4.80
CA LYS A 166 -18.81 -3.56 4.52
C LYS A 166 -19.12 -4.10 3.11
N HIS A 167 -18.16 -3.95 2.19
CA HIS A 167 -18.33 -4.21 0.76
C HIS A 167 -17.36 -5.26 0.23
N GLU A 168 -16.67 -5.97 1.12
CA GLU A 168 -15.82 -7.10 0.77
C GLU A 168 -16.61 -8.39 0.66
N TYR A 169 -16.27 -9.19 -0.35
CA TYR A 169 -16.89 -10.48 -0.62
C TYR A 169 -15.85 -11.60 -0.63
N ALA A 170 -16.28 -12.81 -0.31
CA ALA A 170 -15.46 -13.99 -0.49
C ALA A 170 -15.23 -14.25 -2.00
N GLN A 171 -14.13 -14.91 -2.34
CA GLN A 171 -13.76 -15.18 -3.74
C GLN A 171 -14.83 -16.05 -4.44
N GLU A 172 -15.40 -17.00 -3.72
CA GLU A 172 -16.48 -17.89 -4.16
C GLU A 172 -17.79 -17.14 -4.47
N ASP A 173 -18.03 -15.99 -3.85
CA ASP A 173 -19.24 -15.18 -4.06
C ASP A 173 -19.14 -14.21 -5.25
N LYS A 174 -17.96 -14.10 -5.89
CA LYS A 174 -17.68 -13.14 -6.97
C LYS A 174 -18.76 -13.14 -8.06
N ALA A 175 -19.17 -14.30 -8.54
CA ALA A 175 -20.15 -14.42 -9.63
C ALA A 175 -21.56 -13.97 -9.21
N LYS A 176 -21.99 -14.36 -8.00
CA LYS A 176 -23.28 -13.97 -7.41
C LYS A 176 -23.34 -12.45 -7.24
N GLU A 177 -22.28 -11.87 -6.71
CA GLU A 177 -22.21 -10.45 -6.43
C GLU A 177 -22.13 -9.59 -7.70
N THR A 178 -21.36 -10.05 -8.69
CA THR A 178 -21.35 -9.43 -10.03
C THR A 178 -22.76 -9.32 -10.62
N ARG A 179 -23.56 -10.39 -10.51
CA ARG A 179 -24.94 -10.40 -10.98
C ARG A 179 -25.82 -9.45 -10.16
N ARG A 180 -25.64 -9.40 -8.85
CA ARG A 180 -26.38 -8.48 -7.95
C ARG A 180 -26.14 -7.03 -8.34
N LEU A 181 -24.89 -6.60 -8.44
CA LEU A 181 -24.53 -5.22 -8.79
C LEU A 181 -25.04 -4.83 -10.18
N ARG A 182 -24.95 -5.73 -11.17
CA ARG A 182 -25.53 -5.52 -12.50
C ARG A 182 -27.05 -5.31 -12.45
N ARG A 183 -27.77 -6.14 -11.70
CA ARG A 183 -29.23 -6.04 -11.55
C ARG A 183 -29.65 -4.75 -10.85
N LEU A 184 -28.85 -4.26 -9.92
CA LEU A 184 -29.09 -3.01 -9.20
C LEU A 184 -28.57 -1.78 -9.94
N HIS A 185 -27.98 -1.94 -11.13
CA HIS A 185 -27.34 -0.87 -11.89
C HIS A 185 -26.28 -0.10 -11.08
N LEU A 186 -25.58 -0.80 -10.20
CA LEU A 186 -24.49 -0.22 -9.39
C LEU A 186 -23.14 -0.44 -10.08
N ASN A 187 -22.36 0.63 -10.18
CA ASN A 187 -21.01 0.59 -10.75
C ASN A 187 -20.00 -0.06 -9.81
N THR A 188 -20.22 0.07 -8.50
CA THR A 188 -19.35 -0.47 -7.45
C THR A 188 -20.13 -0.93 -6.24
N GLY A 189 -19.52 -1.81 -5.45
CA GLY A 189 -20.01 -2.17 -4.13
C GLY A 189 -19.88 -1.03 -3.11
N LEU A 190 -18.92 -0.11 -3.26
CA LEU A 190 -18.68 0.94 -2.28
C LEU A 190 -19.80 1.98 -2.21
N ASP A 191 -20.07 2.47 -1.00
CA ASP A 191 -21.00 3.57 -0.78
C ASP A 191 -20.40 4.88 -1.34
N TRP A 192 -21.14 5.54 -2.24
CA TRP A 192 -20.75 6.81 -2.84
C TRP A 192 -20.50 7.89 -1.76
N GLY A 193 -19.48 8.72 -1.98
CA GLY A 193 -19.13 9.82 -1.08
C GLY A 193 -18.31 9.42 0.15
N THR A 194 -18.09 8.13 0.39
CA THR A 194 -17.20 7.67 1.47
C THR A 194 -15.72 7.86 1.12
N ASN A 195 -14.85 7.92 2.13
CA ASN A 195 -13.42 8.00 1.89
C ASN A 195 -12.92 6.75 1.17
N ALA A 196 -13.42 5.55 1.51
CA ALA A 196 -13.11 4.32 0.78
C ALA A 196 -13.42 4.44 -0.72
N TYR A 197 -14.57 5.02 -1.09
CA TYR A 197 -14.93 5.26 -2.49
C TYR A 197 -13.88 6.13 -3.20
N TRP A 198 -13.57 7.30 -2.66
CA TRP A 198 -12.65 8.25 -3.29
C TRP A 198 -11.21 7.73 -3.32
N MET A 199 -10.74 7.09 -2.25
CA MET A 199 -9.39 6.50 -2.24
C MET A 199 -9.26 5.36 -3.23
N THR A 200 -10.29 4.54 -3.42
CA THR A 200 -10.23 3.49 -4.45
C THR A 200 -10.30 4.08 -5.85
N LEU A 201 -11.01 5.20 -6.03
CA LEU A 201 -11.00 5.96 -7.29
C LEU A 201 -9.58 6.41 -7.67
N HIS A 202 -8.85 6.97 -6.70
CA HIS A 202 -7.44 7.36 -6.87
C HIS A 202 -6.59 6.14 -7.24
N ALA A 203 -6.74 5.04 -6.49
CA ALA A 203 -6.01 3.81 -6.76
C ALA A 203 -6.26 3.26 -8.18
N THR A 204 -7.51 3.30 -8.67
CA THR A 204 -7.82 2.92 -10.05
C THR A 204 -7.16 3.86 -11.05
N ALA A 205 -7.21 5.17 -10.80
CA ALA A 205 -6.60 6.17 -11.66
C ALA A 205 -5.10 5.89 -11.83
N TYR A 206 -4.40 5.62 -10.74
CA TYR A 206 -2.97 5.34 -10.75
C TYR A 206 -2.65 4.00 -11.41
N SER A 207 -3.44 2.97 -11.13
CA SER A 207 -3.30 1.67 -11.78
C SER A 207 -3.46 1.79 -13.29
N ARG A 208 -4.41 2.60 -13.76
CA ARG A 208 -4.63 2.89 -15.18
C ARG A 208 -3.48 3.69 -15.81
N ALA A 209 -3.04 4.75 -15.14
CA ALA A 209 -1.99 5.63 -15.66
C ALA A 209 -0.64 4.91 -15.78
N THR A 210 -0.32 4.07 -14.80
CA THR A 210 0.98 3.37 -14.73
C THR A 210 0.98 1.96 -15.34
N GLY A 211 -0.20 1.38 -15.57
CA GLY A 211 -0.35 -0.03 -15.89
C GLY A 211 -0.05 -0.98 -14.72
N CYS A 212 0.19 -0.46 -13.51
CA CYS A 212 0.54 -1.23 -12.33
C CYS A 212 -0.72 -1.80 -11.64
N GLU A 213 -0.77 -3.11 -11.41
CA GLU A 213 -1.90 -3.76 -10.71
C GLU A 213 -1.83 -3.66 -9.17
N TYR A 214 -0.74 -3.15 -8.61
CA TYR A 214 -0.46 -3.20 -7.17
C TYR A 214 -0.43 -1.79 -6.59
N VAL A 215 -1.48 -1.44 -5.83
CA VAL A 215 -1.57 -0.15 -5.15
C VAL A 215 -1.76 -0.38 -3.65
N ALA A 216 -1.12 0.44 -2.83
CA ALA A 216 -1.32 0.45 -1.39
C ALA A 216 -1.84 1.81 -0.93
N LEU A 217 -2.79 1.81 0.00
CA LEU A 217 -3.23 3.00 0.72
C LEU A 217 -2.62 2.96 2.12
N CYS A 218 -1.92 4.02 2.51
CA CYS A 218 -1.20 4.06 3.78
C CYS A 218 -1.45 5.36 4.53
N ASN A 219 -1.78 5.27 5.82
CA ASN A 219 -1.82 6.44 6.71
C ASN A 219 -0.91 6.28 7.94
N TYR A 220 0.14 5.47 7.78
CA TYR A 220 1.08 5.02 8.83
C TYR A 220 0.53 4.03 9.85
N ASP A 221 -0.72 4.15 10.33
CA ASP A 221 -1.30 3.16 11.27
C ASP A 221 -2.13 2.07 10.58
N THR A 222 -2.53 2.30 9.34
CA THR A 222 -3.35 1.40 8.53
C THR A 222 -2.72 1.29 7.15
N LEU A 223 -2.63 0.04 6.69
CA LEU A 223 -2.20 -0.30 5.34
C LEU A 223 -3.27 -1.16 4.67
N ILE A 224 -3.85 -0.65 3.59
CA ILE A 224 -4.76 -1.41 2.71
C ILE A 224 -4.01 -1.73 1.43
N LEU A 225 -3.84 -3.01 1.13
CA LEU A 225 -3.23 -3.50 -0.09
C LEU A 225 -4.32 -3.82 -1.10
N LEU A 226 -4.19 -3.27 -2.30
CA LEU A 226 -5.13 -3.40 -3.40
C LEU A 226 -4.41 -4.02 -4.60
N ARG A 227 -4.75 -5.27 -4.94
CA ARG A 227 -4.32 -5.89 -6.19
C ARG A 227 -5.49 -5.92 -7.18
N PHE A 228 -5.43 -5.08 -8.21
CA PHE A 228 -6.41 -5.04 -9.27
C PHE A 228 -6.35 -6.30 -10.13
N ASN A 229 -7.51 -6.74 -10.64
CA ASN A 229 -7.62 -7.88 -11.56
C ASN A 229 -8.74 -7.59 -12.58
N ASP A 230 -8.85 -8.45 -13.60
CA ASP A 230 -9.90 -8.40 -14.62
C ASP A 230 -10.01 -7.02 -15.32
N GLY A 231 -8.87 -6.40 -15.65
CA GLY A 231 -8.87 -5.08 -16.27
C GLY A 231 -9.46 -3.99 -15.36
N LEU A 232 -9.09 -3.99 -14.08
CA LEU A 232 -9.54 -3.06 -13.03
C LEU A 232 -11.00 -3.25 -12.57
N ALA A 233 -11.72 -4.24 -13.11
CA ALA A 233 -13.11 -4.49 -12.73
C ALA A 233 -13.26 -5.07 -11.32
N SER A 234 -12.24 -5.74 -10.79
CA SER A 234 -12.22 -6.24 -9.41
C SER A 234 -10.89 -5.96 -8.73
N VAL A 235 -10.91 -5.93 -7.40
CA VAL A 235 -9.72 -5.75 -6.57
C VAL A 235 -9.68 -6.79 -5.47
N ARG A 236 -8.52 -7.40 -5.25
CA ARG A 236 -8.23 -8.15 -4.03
C ARG A 236 -7.78 -7.16 -2.98
N LEU A 237 -8.52 -7.12 -1.88
CA LEU A 237 -8.29 -6.19 -0.78
C LEU A 237 -7.75 -6.96 0.42
N THR A 238 -6.63 -6.48 0.96
CA THR A 238 -6.04 -6.97 2.20
C THR A 238 -5.78 -5.82 3.15
N GLU A 239 -6.42 -5.84 4.31
CA GLU A 239 -6.04 -4.99 5.44
C GLU A 239 -4.82 -5.60 6.14
N VAL A 240 -3.83 -4.77 6.45
CA VAL A 240 -2.65 -5.17 7.22
C VAL A 240 -2.62 -4.39 8.52
N SER A 241 -2.58 -5.13 9.63
CA SER A 241 -2.42 -4.54 10.96
C SER A 241 -1.06 -3.87 11.11
N ARG A 242 -0.98 -2.85 11.97
CA ARG A 242 0.23 -2.06 12.23
C ARG A 242 1.48 -2.90 12.49
N GLY A 243 1.38 -3.88 13.41
CA GLY A 243 2.46 -4.82 13.73
C GLY A 243 2.93 -5.71 12.58
N GLN A 244 2.17 -5.77 11.47
CA GLN A 244 2.48 -6.57 10.30
C GLN A 244 2.78 -5.73 9.06
N MET A 245 2.74 -4.40 9.10
CA MET A 245 2.83 -3.54 7.91
C MET A 245 4.10 -3.79 7.09
N ARG A 246 5.26 -3.95 7.75
CA ARG A 246 6.52 -4.24 7.05
C ARG A 246 6.48 -5.59 6.34
N LEU A 247 5.99 -6.64 7.01
CA LEU A 247 5.85 -7.98 6.44
C LEU A 247 4.80 -8.03 5.32
N GLY A 248 3.67 -7.37 5.52
CA GLY A 248 2.60 -7.26 4.54
C GLY A 248 3.05 -6.54 3.29
N LEU A 249 3.68 -5.36 3.42
CA LEU A 249 4.20 -4.59 2.30
C LEU A 249 5.33 -5.31 1.57
N LEU A 250 6.26 -5.94 2.30
CA LEU A 250 7.31 -6.77 1.68
C LEU A 250 6.70 -7.94 0.91
N GLY A 251 5.74 -8.66 1.49
CA GLY A 251 5.07 -9.78 0.82
C GLY A 251 4.30 -9.32 -0.43
N PHE A 252 3.70 -8.13 -0.37
CA PHE A 252 3.03 -7.48 -1.50
C PHE A 252 4.02 -7.14 -2.62
N LEU A 253 5.17 -6.55 -2.29
CA LEU A 253 6.24 -6.27 -3.25
C LEU A 253 6.84 -7.53 -3.85
N ILE A 254 7.05 -8.59 -3.08
CA ILE A 254 7.49 -9.88 -3.62
C ILE A 254 6.47 -10.38 -4.65
N ALA A 255 5.17 -10.34 -4.33
CA ALA A 255 4.15 -10.76 -5.28
C ALA A 255 4.12 -9.88 -6.55
N ALA A 256 4.37 -8.57 -6.42
CA ALA A 256 4.47 -7.65 -7.55
C ALA A 256 5.70 -7.93 -8.42
N CYS A 257 6.86 -8.17 -7.81
CA CYS A 257 8.09 -8.55 -8.51
C CYS A 257 7.95 -9.89 -9.23
N ASP A 258 7.37 -10.90 -8.56
CA ASP A 258 7.08 -12.21 -9.17
C ASP A 258 6.14 -12.05 -10.39
N PHE A 259 5.12 -11.19 -10.27
CA PHE A 259 4.19 -10.90 -11.36
C PHE A 259 4.86 -10.16 -12.53
N ALA A 260 5.79 -9.26 -12.24
CA ALA A 260 6.60 -8.56 -13.23
C ALA A 260 7.70 -9.45 -13.86
N GLY A 261 7.85 -10.71 -13.41
CA GLY A 261 8.83 -11.64 -13.95
C GLY A 261 10.27 -11.39 -13.49
N ILE A 262 10.47 -10.69 -12.37
CA ILE A 262 11.81 -10.53 -11.78
C ILE A 262 12.23 -11.86 -11.13
N SER A 263 13.44 -12.32 -11.45
CA SER A 263 14.08 -13.49 -10.85
C SER A 263 15.27 -13.09 -9.98
#